data_AF-A0A8K0IML9-F1
#
_entry.id   AF-A0A8K0IML9-F1
#
_cell.length_a   1.000
_cell.length_b   1.000
_cell.length_c   1.000
_cell.angle_alpha   90.00
_cell.angle_beta   90.00
_cell.angle_gamma   90.00
#
_symmetry.space_group_name_H-M   'P 1'
#
loop_
_entity.id
_entity.type
_entity.pdbx_description
1 polymer ?
#
loop_
_entity_poly.entity_id
_entity_poly.type
_entity_poly.pdbx_seq_one_letter_code
_entity_poly.pdbx_strand_id
1 'polypeptide(L)'
;MDPYQFLHISRNLDGSLTRANLFPISPPTSDQPLDSIPALSKDVLPRCLVRGHVGDPLVDRQRVFARMLERGGVSVVAHLEEEGHHGIEIFKPDKAEALVADVKSFVYLDAAAPAGGVKVGGHRL
;
A
#
# COMPACT_ATOMS: atom_id res chain seq x y z
N MET A 1 -5.24 21.49 8.12
CA MET A 1 -4.07 20.70 8.55
C MET A 1 -3.15 20.58 7.35
N ASP A 2 -1.87 20.94 7.46
CA ASP A 2 -0.91 20.75 6.36
C ASP A 2 -0.38 19.31 6.37
N PRO A 3 -0.64 18.51 5.32
CA PRO A 3 -0.23 17.10 5.27
C PRO A 3 1.29 16.92 5.29
N TYR A 4 2.07 17.88 4.78
CA TYR A 4 3.53 17.79 4.78
C TYR A 4 4.10 18.00 6.20
N GLN A 5 3.50 18.91 6.96
CA GLN A 5 3.85 19.11 8.36
C GLN A 5 3.51 17.89 9.21
N PHE A 6 2.37 17.25 8.99
CA PHE A 6 1.99 16.05 9.76
C PHE A 6 2.96 14.87 9.59
N LEU A 7 3.48 14.68 8.37
CA LEU A 7 4.43 13.59 8.07
C LEU A 7 5.88 13.95 8.32
N HIS A 8 6.15 15.19 8.76
CA HIS A 8 7.48 15.79 8.88
C HIS A 8 8.30 15.65 7.58
N ILE A 9 7.67 15.92 6.44
CA ILE A 9 8.32 15.89 5.12
C ILE A 9 8.64 17.32 4.68
N SER A 10 9.91 17.62 4.44
CA SER A 10 10.37 18.87 3.84
C SER A 10 10.76 18.66 2.38
N ARG A 11 10.45 19.65 1.53
CA ARG A 11 11.01 19.75 0.19
C ARG A 11 12.38 20.40 0.28
N ASN A 12 13.38 19.74 -0.30
CA ASN A 12 14.71 20.28 -0.45
C ASN A 12 14.75 21.26 -1.64
N LEU A 13 15.79 22.10 -1.67
CA LEU A 13 15.96 23.11 -2.72
C LEU A 13 16.17 22.49 -4.12
N ASP A 14 16.71 21.28 -4.18
CA ASP A 14 16.89 20.50 -5.41
C ASP A 14 15.62 19.77 -5.89
N GLY A 15 14.49 19.96 -5.20
CA GLY A 15 13.21 19.34 -5.51
C GLY A 15 13.01 17.94 -4.92
N SER A 16 14.01 17.37 -4.25
CA SER A 16 13.87 16.11 -3.51
C SER A 16 13.09 16.29 -2.20
N LEU A 17 12.70 15.18 -1.54
CA LEU A 17 11.95 15.19 -0.28
C LEU A 17 12.78 14.58 0.85
N THR A 18 12.85 15.26 1.99
CA THR A 18 13.44 14.73 3.23
C THR A 18 12.32 14.46 4.22
N ARG A 19 12.34 13.30 4.89
CA ARG A 19 11.43 12.98 5.99
C ARG A 19 12.23 13.01 7.29
N ALA A 20 11.88 13.93 8.21
CA ALA A 20 12.65 14.16 9.43
C ALA A 20 12.46 13.06 10.49
N ASN A 21 11.44 12.21 10.36
CA ASN A 21 11.30 11.00 11.19
C ASN A 21 12.23 9.89 10.68
N LEU A 22 13.30 9.64 11.43
CA LEU A 22 14.21 8.52 11.22
C LEU A 22 13.52 7.22 11.64
N PHE A 23 13.23 6.34 10.68
CA PHE A 23 12.96 4.94 10.99
C PHE A 23 14.29 4.21 11.15
N PRO A 24 14.37 3.16 11.99
CA PRO A 24 15.56 2.33 12.06
C PRO A 24 15.88 1.78 10.67
N ILE A 25 17.10 2.04 10.21
CA ILE A 25 17.62 1.45 8.97
C ILE A 25 17.96 0.00 9.31
N SER A 26 17.16 -0.95 8.80
CA SER A 26 17.53 -2.36 8.88
C SER A 26 18.64 -2.65 7.86
N PRO A 27 19.71 -3.38 8.23
CA PRO A 27 20.69 -3.83 7.27
C PRO A 27 20.03 -4.69 6.17
N PRO A 28 20.57 -4.70 4.94
CA PRO A 28 20.13 -5.63 3.91
C PRO A 28 20.28 -7.08 4.40
N THR A 29 19.34 -7.95 4.00
CA THR A 29 19.21 -9.33 4.48
C THR A 29 20.53 -10.12 4.42
N SER A 30 20.79 -10.85 5.52
CA SER A 30 21.96 -11.66 5.85
C SER A 30 22.54 -12.53 4.72
N ASP A 31 23.87 -12.65 4.66
CA ASP A 31 24.68 -13.51 3.77
C ASP A 31 24.47 -15.03 4.01
N GLN A 32 23.33 -15.44 4.56
CA GLN A 32 23.05 -16.85 4.82
C GLN A 32 22.91 -17.62 3.49
N PRO A 33 23.48 -18.84 3.40
CA PRO A 33 23.38 -19.66 2.19
C PRO A 33 21.93 -19.79 1.74
N LEU A 34 21.68 -19.40 0.48
CA LEU A 34 20.37 -19.24 -0.15
C LEU A 34 19.53 -20.53 -0.15
N ASP A 35 20.15 -21.67 0.14
CA ASP A 35 19.58 -23.01 -0.01
C ASP A 35 18.76 -23.50 1.20
N SER A 36 18.85 -22.83 2.35
CA SER A 36 18.19 -23.30 3.61
C SER A 36 16.94 -22.53 4.01
N ILE A 37 16.60 -21.46 3.28
CA ILE A 37 15.35 -20.72 3.45
C ILE A 37 14.59 -20.94 2.14
N PRO A 38 13.30 -21.33 2.14
CA PRO A 38 12.48 -21.27 0.94
C PRO A 38 12.41 -19.81 0.50
N ALA A 39 13.40 -19.38 -0.28
CA ALA A 39 13.46 -18.07 -0.86
C ALA A 39 12.44 -18.06 -1.99
N LEU A 40 11.33 -17.36 -1.75
CA LEU A 40 10.51 -16.84 -2.84
C LEU A 40 11.48 -16.19 -3.83
N SER A 41 11.46 -16.61 -5.10
CA SER A 41 12.29 -16.00 -6.16
C SER A 41 12.31 -14.49 -5.94
N LYS A 42 13.51 -13.89 -5.90
CA LYS A 42 13.72 -12.43 -5.75
C LYS A 42 12.88 -11.61 -6.74
N ASP A 43 12.41 -12.25 -7.82
CA ASP A 43 11.75 -11.62 -8.95
C ASP A 43 10.21 -11.67 -8.90
N VAL A 44 9.59 -12.36 -7.92
CA VAL A 44 8.12 -12.43 -7.83
C VAL A 44 7.65 -12.04 -6.44
N LEU A 45 7.05 -10.86 -6.33
CA LEU A 45 6.41 -10.41 -5.10
C LEU A 45 5.19 -11.30 -4.77
N PRO A 46 4.94 -11.58 -3.48
CA PRO A 46 3.70 -12.23 -3.08
C PRO A 46 2.50 -11.33 -3.39
N ARG A 47 1.29 -11.89 -3.30
CA ARG A 47 0.07 -11.10 -3.45
C ARG A 47 0.12 -9.87 -2.55
N CYS A 48 -0.35 -8.73 -3.06
CA CYS A 48 -0.29 -7.45 -2.36
C CYS A 48 -1.69 -6.86 -2.14
N LEU A 49 -1.89 -6.25 -0.98
CA LEU A 49 -3.03 -5.37 -0.70
C LEU A 49 -2.53 -3.93 -0.79
N VAL A 50 -3.17 -3.09 -1.61
CA VAL A 50 -2.91 -1.66 -1.69
C VAL A 50 -4.19 -0.92 -1.31
N ARG A 51 -4.17 -0.23 -0.17
CA ARG A 51 -5.29 0.57 0.33
C ARG A 51 -4.95 2.05 0.32
N GLY A 52 -5.94 2.89 0.02
CA GLY A 52 -5.78 4.34 -0.03
C GLY A 52 -7.12 5.07 -0.07
N HIS A 53 -7.08 6.38 0.13
CA HIS A 53 -8.25 7.27 0.12
C HIS A 53 -8.02 8.43 -0.85
N VAL A 54 -9.04 8.89 -1.56
CA VAL A 54 -8.89 9.99 -2.55
C VAL A 54 -8.43 11.31 -1.92
N GLY A 55 -8.81 11.60 -0.68
CA GLY A 55 -8.30 12.77 0.05
C GLY A 55 -6.88 12.59 0.61
N ASP A 56 -6.19 11.48 0.34
CA ASP A 56 -4.75 11.34 0.61
C ASP A 56 -3.94 12.03 -0.51
N PRO A 57 -3.06 12.99 -0.18
CA PRO A 57 -2.17 13.62 -1.16
C PRO A 57 -1.29 12.62 -1.95
N LEU A 58 -1.13 11.40 -1.46
CA LEU A 58 -0.36 10.32 -2.08
C LEU A 58 -1.21 9.36 -2.93
N VAL A 59 -2.53 9.58 -3.06
CA VAL A 59 -3.43 8.63 -3.75
C VAL A 59 -3.02 8.32 -5.19
N ASP A 60 -2.51 9.30 -5.92
CA ASP A 60 -2.05 9.08 -7.29
C ASP A 60 -0.81 8.18 -7.33
N ARG A 61 0.08 8.30 -6.35
CA ARG A 61 1.23 7.40 -6.21
C ARG A 61 0.80 6.00 -5.82
N GLN A 62 -0.20 5.87 -4.93
CA GLN A 62 -0.77 4.58 -4.54
C GLN A 62 -1.41 3.88 -5.76
N ARG A 63 -2.15 4.61 -6.59
CA ARG A 63 -2.73 4.12 -7.87
C ARG A 63 -1.66 3.64 -8.85
N VAL A 64 -0.62 4.45 -9.05
CA VAL A 64 0.48 4.10 -9.96
C VAL A 64 1.23 2.88 -9.43
N PHE A 65 1.47 2.80 -8.13
CA PHE A 65 2.13 1.66 -7.50
C PHE A 65 1.33 0.36 -7.66
N ALA A 66 0.02 0.39 -7.43
CA ALA A 66 -0.84 -0.78 -7.67
C ALA A 66 -0.74 -1.28 -9.12
N ARG A 67 -0.79 -0.35 -10.10
CA ARG A 67 -0.61 -0.69 -11.51
C ARG A 67 0.78 -1.22 -11.84
N MET A 68 1.83 -0.74 -11.18
CA MET A 68 3.19 -1.27 -11.37
C MET A 68 3.28 -2.73 -10.90
N LEU A 69 2.68 -3.05 -9.75
CA LEU A 69 2.62 -4.42 -9.24
C LEU A 69 1.85 -5.35 -10.18
N GLU A 70 0.67 -4.93 -10.64
CA GLU A 70 -0.13 -5.71 -11.60
C GLU A 70 0.62 -5.95 -12.91
N ARG A 71 1.27 -4.92 -13.47
CA ARG A 71 2.08 -5.05 -14.68
C ARG A 71 3.31 -5.93 -14.49
N GLY A 72 3.80 -6.03 -13.25
CA GLY A 72 4.85 -6.96 -12.84
C GLY A 72 4.39 -8.39 -12.63
N GLY A 73 3.11 -8.71 -12.89
CA GLY A 73 2.54 -10.05 -12.72
C GLY A 73 2.14 -10.37 -11.28
N VAL A 74 2.14 -9.39 -10.38
CA VAL A 74 1.73 -9.57 -8.98
C VAL A 74 0.22 -9.58 -8.90
N SER A 75 -0.36 -10.52 -8.14
CA SER A 75 -1.77 -10.46 -7.79
C SER A 75 -1.98 -9.29 -6.81
N VAL A 76 -2.86 -8.36 -7.14
CA VAL A 76 -3.11 -7.16 -6.33
C VAL A 76 -4.58 -7.07 -5.96
N VAL A 77 -4.84 -6.82 -4.69
CA VAL A 77 -6.14 -6.37 -4.19
C VAL A 77 -6.01 -4.88 -3.93
N ALA A 78 -6.72 -4.05 -4.69
CA ALA A 78 -6.62 -2.59 -4.59
C ALA A 78 -7.93 -1.99 -4.05
N HIS A 79 -7.88 -1.38 -2.87
CA HIS A 79 -9.00 -0.70 -2.24
C HIS A 79 -8.70 0.80 -2.16
N LEU A 80 -9.17 1.55 -3.16
CA LEU A 80 -9.03 3.01 -3.19
C LEU A 80 -10.40 3.62 -2.93
N GLU A 81 -10.64 4.02 -1.68
CA GLU A 81 -11.92 4.60 -1.26
C GLU A 81 -12.03 6.06 -1.74
N GLU A 82 -13.20 6.42 -2.28
CA GLU A 82 -13.49 7.79 -2.75
C GLU A 82 -13.55 8.81 -1.61
N GLU A 83 -13.91 8.34 -0.41
CA GLU A 83 -14.03 9.18 0.78
C GLU A 83 -12.88 8.94 1.74
N GLY A 84 -12.50 9.98 2.47
CA GLY A 84 -11.48 9.92 3.52
C GLY A 84 -10.23 10.73 3.20
N HIS A 85 -9.29 10.74 4.14
CA HIS A 85 -8.03 11.47 4.04
C HIS A 85 -6.88 10.58 4.50
N HIS A 86 -5.65 11.05 4.34
CA HIS A 86 -4.46 10.33 4.79
C HIS A 86 -4.59 9.92 6.27
N GLY A 87 -4.34 8.64 6.55
CA GLY A 87 -4.33 8.06 7.90
C GLY A 87 -5.65 8.10 8.65
N ILE A 88 -6.80 8.20 7.96
CA ILE A 88 -8.13 8.31 8.59
C ILE A 88 -8.43 7.18 9.58
N GLU A 89 -7.87 5.99 9.37
CA GLU A 89 -8.02 4.81 10.22
C GLU A 89 -7.38 4.97 11.60
N ILE A 90 -6.43 5.89 11.74
CA ILE A 90 -5.81 6.19 13.04
C ILE A 90 -6.78 7.00 13.91
N PHE A 91 -7.65 7.80 13.29
CA PHE A 91 -8.50 8.76 13.98
C PHE A 91 -9.95 8.30 14.13
N LYS A 92 -10.41 7.41 13.26
CA LYS A 92 -11.81 7.00 13.18
C LYS A 92 -11.96 5.49 13.44
N PRO A 93 -12.60 5.07 14.55
CA PRO A 93 -12.73 3.66 14.91
C PRO A 93 -13.43 2.81 13.85
N ASP A 94 -14.46 3.33 13.19
CA ASP A 94 -15.18 2.65 12.10
C ASP A 94 -14.25 2.40 10.89
N LYS A 95 -13.37 3.36 10.57
CA LYS A 95 -12.38 3.19 9.50
C LYS A 95 -11.25 2.24 9.89
N ALA A 96 -10.86 2.23 11.16
CA ALA A 96 -9.92 1.26 11.70
C ALA A 96 -10.46 -0.17 11.63
N GLU A 97 -11.73 -0.36 12.00
CA GLU A 97 -12.40 -1.65 11.93
C GLU A 97 -12.49 -2.15 10.48
N ALA A 98 -12.85 -1.27 9.54
CA ALA A 98 -12.84 -1.60 8.11
C ALA A 98 -11.45 -2.03 7.61
N LEU A 99 -10.37 -1.33 8.01
CA LEU A 99 -9.00 -1.74 7.67
C LEU A 99 -8.66 -3.13 8.19
N VAL A 100 -9.01 -3.41 9.45
CA VAL A 100 -8.75 -4.72 10.06
C VAL A 100 -9.54 -5.82 9.35
N ALA A 101 -10.78 -5.55 8.94
CA ALA A 101 -11.58 -6.49 8.17
C ALA A 101 -10.95 -6.78 6.80
N ASP A 102 -10.52 -5.75 6.07
CA ASP A 102 -9.83 -5.88 4.79
C ASP A 102 -8.56 -6.75 4.92
N VAL A 103 -7.73 -6.47 5.92
CA VAL A 103 -6.49 -7.23 6.17
C VAL A 103 -6.80 -8.68 6.53
N LYS A 104 -7.78 -8.94 7.41
CA LYS A 104 -8.20 -10.30 7.75
C LYS A 104 -8.68 -11.06 6.51
N SER A 105 -9.50 -10.43 5.68
CA SER A 105 -9.98 -11.03 4.43
C SER A 105 -8.82 -11.36 3.50
N PHE A 106 -7.92 -10.40 3.31
CA PHE A 106 -6.75 -10.56 2.44
C PHE A 106 -5.81 -11.68 2.90
N VAL A 107 -5.60 -11.84 4.22
CA VAL A 107 -4.68 -12.86 4.75
C VAL A 107 -5.33 -14.25 4.77
N TYR A 108 -6.61 -14.34 5.14
CA TYR A 108 -7.21 -15.61 5.51
C TYR A 108 -8.27 -16.14 4.54
N LEU A 109 -8.91 -15.28 3.74
CA LEU A 109 -10.15 -15.66 3.03
C LEU A 109 -10.01 -15.77 1.52
N ASP A 110 -9.06 -15.07 0.89
CA ASP A 110 -8.85 -15.19 -0.55
C ASP A 110 -7.56 -15.94 -0.85
N ALA A 111 -7.62 -17.07 -1.54
CA ALA A 111 -6.48 -17.66 -2.26
C ALA A 111 -6.77 -17.81 -3.77
N ALA A 112 -7.96 -17.35 -4.20
CA ALA A 112 -8.48 -17.61 -5.54
C ALA A 112 -9.27 -16.41 -6.07
N ALA A 113 -8.60 -15.48 -6.74
CA ALA A 113 -9.27 -14.62 -7.71
C ALA A 113 -8.32 -14.37 -8.90
N PRO A 114 -8.74 -14.68 -10.14
CA PRO A 114 -7.93 -14.41 -11.32
C PRO A 114 -7.85 -12.90 -11.58
N ALA A 115 -6.78 -12.48 -12.26
CA ALA A 115 -6.54 -11.12 -12.68
C ALA A 115 -7.77 -10.51 -13.38
N GLY A 116 -8.34 -9.44 -12.83
CA GLY A 116 -9.36 -8.68 -13.51
C GLY A 116 -10.28 -7.86 -12.60
N GLY A 117 -10.19 -6.54 -12.75
CA GLY A 117 -11.31 -5.64 -12.50
C GLY A 117 -11.14 -4.72 -11.31
N VAL A 118 -10.78 -3.46 -11.60
CA VAL A 118 -11.12 -2.33 -10.74
C VAL A 118 -12.63 -2.37 -10.50
N LYS A 119 -13.05 -2.68 -9.28
CA LYS A 119 -14.44 -2.47 -8.85
C LYS A 119 -14.62 -0.99 -8.58
N VAL A 120 -15.07 -0.25 -9.60
CA VAL A 120 -15.65 1.09 -9.39
C VAL A 120 -17.05 0.87 -8.83
N GLY A 121 -17.25 1.28 -7.57
CA GLY A 121 -18.52 1.17 -6.89
C GLY A 121 -19.55 2.11 -7.51
N GLY A 122 -20.52 1.53 -8.22
CA GLY A 122 -21.88 2.05 -8.38
C GLY A 122 -22.04 3.25 -9.30
N HIS A 123 -22.43 3.01 -10.55
CA HIS A 123 -23.80 3.20 -11.06
C HIS A 123 -23.79 2.82 -12.55
N ARG A 124 -24.75 1.98 -12.93
CA ARG A 124 -24.99 1.60 -14.33
C ARG A 124 -25.82 2.70 -14.98
N LEU A 125 -25.28 3.28 -16.05
CA LEU A 125 -26.05 3.72 -17.22
C LEU A 125 -25.42 3.05 -18.43
#